data_AF-A0A2K3M0U7-F1
#
_entry.id   AF-A0A2K3M0U7-F1
#
_cell.length_a   1.000
_cell.length_b   1.000
_cell.length_c   1.000
_cell.angle_alpha   90.00
_cell.angle_beta   90.00
_cell.angle_gamma   90.00
#
_symmetry.space_group_name_H-M   'P 1'
#
loop_
_entity.id
_entity.type
_entity.pdbx_description
1 polymer ?
#
loop_
_entity_poly.entity_id
_entity_poly.type
_entity_poly.pdbx_seq_one_letter_code
_entity_poly.pdbx_strand_id
1 'polypeptide(L)'
;VIRSHPSTLEIYQKKLLETGELTKDDIDKIHTKVTSILNEEFQASKDYIPKRRDWLSAYWLGFKSPEQLSRVRNTGVKPEILKTVGKAITTIPENFTPHKAVKRIYEQRAQMIETGEDIDWGFGEALAFATLLVEGNHVRLSGQDVERGTFSHRHSVVHDQTTGEKYCPLDNVIMNQDEEMFTVSNSSLSEFAVLGFELGYSMENPNSLIIWEAQFGDFANGAHVIFDNFLASGESKWLRQTGLVVLLPHGYDGQG
;
A
#
# COMPACT_ATOMS: atom_id res chain seq x y z
N VAL A 1 8.69 15.17 -44.30
CA VAL A 1 8.14 16.26 -43.47
C VAL A 1 8.89 16.38 -42.13
N ILE A 2 9.11 15.31 -41.35
CA ILE A 2 9.93 15.40 -40.10
C ILE A 2 11.39 15.77 -40.40
N ARG A 3 12.04 15.13 -41.38
CA ARG A 3 13.44 15.47 -41.76
C ARG A 3 13.65 16.90 -42.25
N SER A 4 12.59 17.56 -42.69
CA SER A 4 12.63 18.94 -43.21
C SER A 4 12.19 19.97 -42.15
N HIS A 5 11.80 19.52 -40.96
CA HIS A 5 11.43 20.39 -39.86
C HIS A 5 12.66 20.62 -38.98
N PRO A 6 13.05 21.89 -38.72
CA PRO A 6 14.14 22.17 -37.79
C PRO A 6 13.81 21.64 -36.39
N SER A 7 14.83 21.29 -35.63
CA SER A 7 14.66 20.83 -34.25
C SER A 7 14.07 21.93 -33.36
N THR A 8 13.41 21.54 -32.27
CA THR A 8 12.89 22.49 -31.28
C THR A 8 13.99 23.39 -30.70
N LEU A 9 15.22 22.87 -30.57
CA LEU A 9 16.38 23.62 -30.14
C LEU A 9 16.77 24.71 -31.15
N GLU A 10 16.87 24.37 -32.45
CA GLU A 10 17.21 25.34 -33.52
C GLU A 10 16.15 26.44 -33.66
N ILE A 11 14.87 26.08 -33.56
CA ILE A 11 13.76 27.04 -33.61
C ILE A 11 13.88 28.03 -32.44
N TYR A 12 14.14 27.54 -31.24
CA TYR A 12 14.22 28.39 -30.05
C TYR A 12 15.49 29.25 -30.05
N GLN A 13 16.63 28.70 -30.48
CA GLN A 13 17.88 29.46 -30.67
C GLN A 13 17.68 30.60 -31.67
N LYS A 14 17.04 30.34 -32.81
CA LYS A 14 16.73 31.36 -33.81
C LYS A 14 15.86 32.47 -33.21
N LYS A 15 14.84 32.12 -32.43
CA LYS A 15 13.99 33.10 -31.74
C LYS A 15 14.80 33.96 -30.76
N LEU A 16 15.65 33.37 -29.94
CA LEU A 16 16.48 34.10 -28.95
C LEU A 16 17.51 35.02 -29.61
N LEU A 17 18.04 34.62 -30.77
CA LEU A 17 18.90 35.47 -31.60
C LEU A 17 18.11 36.63 -32.22
N GLU A 18 16.91 36.37 -32.73
CA GLU A 18 16.02 37.39 -33.32
C GLU A 18 15.52 38.41 -32.29
N THR A 19 15.25 38.00 -31.05
CA THR A 19 14.86 38.89 -29.95
C THR A 19 16.03 39.60 -29.30
N GLY A 20 17.27 39.19 -29.60
CA GLY A 20 18.48 39.76 -29.00
C GLY A 20 18.68 39.39 -27.52
N GLU A 21 17.94 38.40 -27.01
CA GLU A 21 18.09 37.93 -25.62
C GLU A 21 19.40 37.17 -25.41
N LEU A 22 19.90 36.49 -26.44
CA LEU A 22 21.21 35.83 -26.45
C LEU A 22 21.95 36.16 -27.74
N THR A 23 23.27 36.18 -27.65
CA THR A 23 24.14 36.21 -28.82
C THR A 23 24.49 34.80 -29.29
N LYS A 24 25.02 34.68 -30.51
CA LYS A 24 25.55 33.42 -31.02
C LYS A 24 26.67 32.87 -30.12
N ASP A 25 27.52 33.74 -29.60
CA ASP A 25 28.60 33.38 -28.69
C ASP A 25 28.06 32.80 -27.36
N ASP A 26 26.97 33.36 -26.84
CA ASP A 26 26.30 32.80 -25.64
C ASP A 26 25.76 31.39 -25.90
N ILE A 27 25.15 31.16 -27.07
CA ILE A 27 24.66 29.85 -27.48
C ILE A 27 25.82 28.85 -27.61
N ASP A 28 26.89 29.24 -28.29
CA ASP A 28 28.08 28.41 -28.48
C ASP A 28 28.79 28.09 -27.15
N LYS A 29 28.81 29.04 -26.21
CA LYS A 29 29.30 28.84 -24.84
C LYS A 29 28.46 27.83 -24.06
N ILE A 30 27.13 27.94 -24.12
CA ILE A 30 26.23 26.97 -23.45
C ILE A 30 26.43 25.58 -24.05
N HIS A 31 26.48 25.47 -25.38
CA HIS A 31 26.69 24.20 -26.06
C HIS A 31 28.03 23.57 -25.68
N THR A 32 29.11 24.36 -25.73
CA THR A 32 30.46 23.94 -25.31
C THR A 32 30.47 23.49 -23.86
N LYS A 33 29.83 24.24 -22.95
CA LYS A 33 29.75 23.91 -21.53
C LYS A 33 29.05 22.57 -21.29
N VAL A 34 27.86 22.36 -21.86
CA VAL A 34 27.10 21.11 -21.71
C VAL A 34 27.90 19.94 -22.30
N THR A 35 28.49 20.12 -23.47
CA THR A 35 29.31 19.09 -24.12
C THR A 35 30.55 18.74 -23.29
N SER A 36 31.21 19.74 -22.68
CA SER A 36 32.36 19.52 -21.79
C SER A 36 31.95 18.68 -20.59
N ILE A 37 30.86 19.05 -19.91
CA ILE A 37 30.33 18.30 -18.75
C ILE A 37 30.03 16.85 -19.14
N LEU A 38 29.30 16.62 -20.23
CA LEU A 38 28.96 15.26 -20.67
C LEU A 38 30.20 14.43 -21.02
N ASN A 39 31.21 15.05 -21.64
CA ASN A 39 32.47 14.37 -21.97
C ASN A 39 33.30 14.07 -20.72
N GLU A 40 33.38 15.00 -19.77
CA GLU A 40 34.08 14.83 -18.50
C GLU A 40 33.44 13.68 -17.70
N GLU A 41 32.11 13.67 -17.56
CA GLU A 41 31.37 12.57 -16.91
C GLU A 41 31.54 11.25 -17.67
N PHE A 42 31.55 11.26 -19.00
CA PHE A 42 31.82 10.05 -19.79
C PHE A 42 33.23 9.50 -19.54
N GLN A 43 34.26 10.36 -19.43
CA GLN A 43 35.60 9.89 -19.05
C GLN A 43 35.64 9.38 -17.61
N ALA A 44 35.03 10.10 -16.67
CA ALA A 44 34.96 9.71 -15.26
C ALA A 44 34.20 8.38 -15.05
N SER A 45 33.20 8.08 -15.90
CA SER A 45 32.41 6.85 -15.82
C SER A 45 33.21 5.57 -16.01
N LYS A 46 34.40 5.64 -16.64
CA LYS A 46 35.28 4.48 -16.87
C LYS A 46 35.83 3.88 -15.58
N ASP A 47 36.05 4.72 -14.59
CA ASP A 47 36.57 4.34 -13.27
C ASP A 47 35.48 4.37 -12.19
N TYR A 48 34.23 4.71 -12.57
CA TYR A 48 33.12 4.78 -11.63
C TYR A 48 32.63 3.38 -11.25
N ILE A 49 32.54 3.13 -9.95
CA ILE A 49 31.97 1.92 -9.38
C ILE A 49 30.60 2.27 -8.79
N PRO A 50 29.49 1.81 -9.40
CA PRO A 50 28.15 2.07 -8.88
C PRO A 50 27.99 1.54 -7.45
N LYS A 51 27.44 2.36 -6.56
CA LYS A 51 27.05 1.90 -5.22
C LYS A 51 25.57 1.53 -5.26
N ARG A 52 25.21 0.36 -4.68
CA ARG A 52 23.79 -0.05 -4.53
C ARG A 52 22.94 1.01 -3.82
N ARG A 53 23.56 1.84 -2.99
CA ARG A 53 22.94 2.92 -2.24
C ARG A 53 22.51 4.11 -3.11
N ASP A 54 23.04 4.24 -4.32
CA ASP A 54 22.73 5.35 -5.23
C ASP A 54 21.33 5.19 -5.87
N TRP A 55 20.73 4.00 -5.78
CA TRP A 55 19.42 3.66 -6.38
C TRP A 55 18.24 3.65 -5.40
N LEU A 56 18.51 3.68 -4.09
CA LEU A 56 17.48 3.53 -3.05
C LEU A 56 16.89 4.89 -2.68
N SER A 57 15.70 5.23 -3.17
CA SER A 57 14.99 6.45 -2.73
C SER A 57 14.26 6.29 -1.38
N ALA A 58 14.00 5.05 -0.94
CA ALA A 58 13.38 4.75 0.34
C ALA A 58 14.28 3.77 1.10
N TYR A 59 15.18 4.29 1.93
CA TYR A 59 15.99 3.47 2.81
C TYR A 59 15.17 3.11 4.05
N TRP A 60 14.66 1.88 4.11
CA TRP A 60 13.99 1.37 5.30
C TRP A 60 15.01 1.13 6.41
N LEU A 61 15.27 2.18 7.19
CA LEU A 61 16.28 2.19 8.23
C LEU A 61 15.91 1.17 9.32
N GLY A 62 16.74 0.15 9.53
CA GLY A 62 16.48 -0.93 10.49
C GLY A 62 15.84 -2.19 9.89
N PHE A 63 15.50 -2.18 8.60
CA PHE A 63 15.06 -3.36 7.87
C PHE A 63 16.24 -4.09 7.23
N LYS A 64 16.07 -5.40 7.04
CA LYS A 64 17.10 -6.26 6.46
C LYS A 64 17.25 -5.98 4.97
N SER A 65 18.47 -6.08 4.48
CA SER A 65 18.73 -5.99 3.04
C SER A 65 18.24 -7.24 2.32
N PRO A 66 18.03 -7.18 0.98
CA PRO A 66 17.64 -8.34 0.18
C PRO A 66 18.60 -9.53 0.29
N GLU A 67 19.86 -9.32 0.71
CA GLU A 67 20.83 -10.40 0.91
C GLU A 67 20.66 -11.15 2.24
N GLN A 68 19.75 -10.70 3.11
CA GLN A 68 19.56 -11.23 4.45
C GLN A 68 18.18 -11.92 4.58
N LEU A 69 18.19 -13.22 4.82
CA LEU A 69 16.97 -13.94 5.16
C LEU A 69 16.36 -13.40 6.46
N SER A 70 15.07 -13.10 6.43
CA SER A 70 14.32 -12.79 7.64
C SER A 70 14.25 -14.03 8.54
N ARG A 71 14.28 -13.81 9.86
CA ARG A 71 14.06 -14.91 10.83
C ARG A 71 12.60 -14.86 11.22
N VAL A 72 12.01 -16.02 11.49
CA VAL A 72 10.68 -16.10 12.08
C VAL A 72 10.70 -15.30 13.38
N ARG A 73 9.85 -14.26 13.46
CA ARG A 73 9.69 -13.46 14.67
C ARG A 73 8.58 -14.07 15.52
N ASN A 74 8.69 -13.91 16.83
CA ASN A 74 7.57 -14.22 17.70
C ASN A 74 6.49 -13.15 17.48
N THR A 75 5.37 -13.55 16.86
CA THR A 75 4.20 -12.71 16.60
C THR A 75 3.13 -12.86 17.68
N GLY A 76 3.40 -13.65 18.74
CA GLY A 76 2.48 -13.86 19.83
C GLY A 76 2.27 -12.58 20.65
N VAL A 77 0.99 -12.26 20.89
CA VAL A 77 0.57 -11.13 21.73
C VAL A 77 0.08 -11.65 23.07
N LYS A 78 0.30 -10.87 24.14
CA LYS A 78 -0.18 -11.25 25.48
C LYS A 78 -1.72 -11.35 25.48
N PRO A 79 -2.32 -12.38 26.11
CA PRO A 79 -3.77 -12.52 26.16
C PRO A 79 -4.51 -11.29 26.69
N GLU A 80 -3.94 -10.55 27.63
CA GLU A 80 -4.55 -9.34 28.17
C GLU A 80 -4.66 -8.20 27.14
N ILE A 81 -3.67 -8.08 26.24
CA ILE A 81 -3.73 -7.11 25.15
C ILE A 81 -4.83 -7.54 24.18
N LEU A 82 -4.88 -8.83 23.81
CA LEU A 82 -5.94 -9.38 22.95
C LEU A 82 -7.33 -9.13 23.54
N LYS A 83 -7.52 -9.34 24.85
CA LYS A 83 -8.79 -9.06 25.54
C LYS A 83 -9.15 -7.58 25.50
N THR A 84 -8.18 -6.71 25.71
CA THR A 84 -8.39 -5.25 25.69
C THR A 84 -8.82 -4.79 24.30
N VAL A 85 -8.05 -5.13 23.26
CA VAL A 85 -8.36 -4.71 21.89
C VAL A 85 -9.61 -5.42 21.36
N GLY A 86 -9.80 -6.69 21.69
CA GLY A 86 -10.98 -7.47 21.30
C GLY A 86 -12.26 -6.89 21.88
N LYS A 87 -12.25 -6.39 23.12
CA LYS A 87 -13.38 -5.63 23.69
C LYS A 87 -13.62 -4.32 22.95
N ALA A 88 -12.57 -3.57 22.64
CA ALA A 88 -12.71 -2.32 21.89
C ALA A 88 -13.35 -2.54 20.50
N ILE A 89 -12.83 -3.49 19.72
CA ILE A 89 -13.29 -3.73 18.34
C ILE A 89 -14.64 -4.47 18.24
N THR A 90 -15.18 -4.96 19.36
CA THR A 90 -16.51 -5.58 19.45
C THR A 90 -17.55 -4.69 20.10
N THR A 91 -17.15 -3.49 20.56
CA THR A 91 -18.06 -2.53 21.18
C THR A 91 -18.67 -1.61 20.12
N ILE A 92 -20.00 -1.62 20.02
CA ILE A 92 -20.79 -0.71 19.19
C ILE A 92 -21.39 0.38 20.11
N PRO A 93 -21.35 1.67 19.73
CA PRO A 93 -21.94 2.75 20.54
C PRO A 93 -23.44 2.54 20.81
N GLU A 94 -23.91 2.94 22.00
CA GLU A 94 -25.31 2.73 22.41
C GLU A 94 -26.33 3.44 21.51
N ASN A 95 -25.94 4.57 20.91
CA ASN A 95 -26.74 5.36 19.98
C ASN A 95 -26.64 4.88 18.52
N PHE A 96 -25.96 3.76 18.27
CA PHE A 96 -25.78 3.19 16.94
C PHE A 96 -26.66 1.95 16.76
N THR A 97 -27.41 1.91 15.65
CA THR A 97 -28.40 0.87 15.34
C THR A 97 -27.92 0.01 14.17
N PRO A 98 -27.10 -1.03 14.40
CA PRO A 98 -26.65 -1.92 13.33
C PRO A 98 -27.78 -2.86 12.88
N HIS A 99 -27.64 -3.44 11.68
CA HIS A 99 -28.53 -4.51 11.24
C HIS A 99 -28.48 -5.70 12.22
N LYS A 100 -29.62 -6.36 12.47
CA LYS A 100 -29.75 -7.44 13.46
C LYS A 100 -28.73 -8.57 13.28
N ALA A 101 -28.44 -8.94 12.04
CA ALA A 101 -27.44 -9.97 11.74
C ALA A 101 -26.02 -9.53 12.14
N VAL A 102 -25.66 -8.26 11.87
CA VAL A 102 -24.34 -7.72 12.23
C VAL A 102 -24.21 -7.59 13.74
N LYS A 103 -25.26 -7.12 14.43
CA LYS A 103 -25.29 -7.09 15.90
C LYS A 103 -24.95 -8.46 16.50
N ARG A 104 -25.56 -9.52 15.96
CA ARG A 104 -25.34 -10.89 16.41
C ARG A 104 -23.90 -11.36 16.20
N ILE A 105 -23.27 -10.97 15.09
CA ILE A 105 -21.84 -11.24 14.83
C ILE A 105 -20.96 -10.56 15.88
N TYR A 106 -21.24 -9.30 16.22
CA TYR A 106 -20.48 -8.56 17.24
C TYR A 106 -20.66 -9.15 18.64
N GLU A 107 -21.88 -9.55 19.01
CA GLU A 107 -22.15 -10.27 20.27
C GLU A 107 -21.41 -11.60 20.35
N GLN A 108 -21.36 -12.36 19.23
CA GLN A 108 -20.58 -13.61 19.15
C GLN A 108 -19.08 -13.35 19.33
N ARG A 109 -18.52 -12.35 18.67
CA ARG A 109 -17.10 -11.97 18.81
C ARG A 109 -16.77 -11.50 20.24
N ALA A 110 -17.69 -10.75 20.87
CA ALA A 110 -17.54 -10.34 22.27
C ALA A 110 -17.50 -11.57 23.21
N GLN A 111 -18.29 -12.61 22.93
CA GLN A 111 -18.22 -13.87 23.66
C GLN A 111 -16.90 -14.61 23.39
N MET A 112 -16.46 -14.71 22.13
CA MET A 112 -15.21 -15.38 21.74
C MET A 112 -14.00 -14.78 22.46
N ILE A 113 -13.93 -13.46 22.62
CA ILE A 113 -12.80 -12.84 23.33
C ILE A 113 -12.86 -13.03 24.84
N GLU A 114 -14.07 -13.08 25.41
CA GLU A 114 -14.24 -13.30 26.85
C GLU A 114 -13.87 -14.74 27.23
N THR A 115 -14.31 -15.73 26.43
CA THR A 115 -13.98 -17.16 26.65
C THR A 115 -12.59 -17.53 26.17
N GLY A 116 -12.10 -16.90 25.10
CA GLY A 116 -10.88 -17.29 24.40
C GLY A 116 -11.04 -18.53 23.51
N GLU A 117 -12.28 -18.96 23.25
CA GLU A 117 -12.62 -20.18 22.50
C GLU A 117 -13.29 -19.83 21.17
N ASP A 118 -13.19 -20.73 20.19
CA ASP A 118 -13.87 -20.65 18.89
C ASP A 118 -13.68 -19.32 18.12
N ILE A 119 -12.50 -18.70 18.24
CA ILE A 119 -12.14 -17.50 17.48
C ILE A 119 -12.14 -17.83 15.99
N ASP A 120 -13.08 -17.23 15.25
CA ASP A 120 -13.19 -17.42 13.80
C ASP A 120 -12.15 -16.60 13.02
N TRP A 121 -12.10 -16.81 11.71
CA TRP A 121 -11.14 -16.15 10.82
C TRP A 121 -11.28 -14.63 10.79
N GLY A 122 -12.52 -14.12 10.68
CA GLY A 122 -12.78 -12.69 10.58
C GLY A 122 -12.44 -11.96 11.88
N PHE A 123 -12.64 -12.62 13.02
CA PHE A 123 -12.27 -12.06 14.31
C PHE A 123 -10.76 -12.16 14.57
N GLY A 124 -10.12 -13.28 14.20
CA GLY A 124 -8.67 -13.41 14.25
C GLY A 124 -7.94 -12.35 13.41
N GLU A 125 -8.46 -12.06 12.21
CA GLU A 125 -7.99 -10.97 11.35
C GLU A 125 -8.12 -9.60 12.05
N ALA A 126 -9.30 -9.30 12.62
CA ALA A 126 -9.54 -8.03 13.31
C ALA A 126 -8.63 -7.86 14.54
N LEU A 127 -8.37 -8.94 15.30
CA LEU A 127 -7.42 -8.92 16.41
C LEU A 127 -5.99 -8.63 15.93
N ALA A 128 -5.56 -9.25 14.83
CA ALA A 128 -4.25 -8.98 14.25
C ALA A 128 -4.10 -7.50 13.88
N PHE A 129 -5.08 -6.93 13.17
CA PHE A 129 -5.08 -5.50 12.84
C PHE A 129 -5.03 -4.63 14.08
N ALA A 130 -5.91 -4.88 15.06
CA ALA A 130 -5.97 -4.09 16.29
C ALA A 130 -4.64 -4.11 17.07
N THR A 131 -3.97 -5.27 17.13
CA THR A 131 -2.66 -5.37 17.80
C THR A 131 -1.55 -4.60 17.07
N LEU A 132 -1.57 -4.57 15.74
CA LEU A 132 -0.63 -3.77 14.95
C LEU A 132 -0.84 -2.26 15.16
N LEU A 133 -2.10 -1.82 15.28
CA LEU A 133 -2.43 -0.44 15.60
C LEU A 133 -1.86 -0.04 16.98
N VAL A 134 -2.03 -0.91 17.99
CA VAL A 134 -1.45 -0.71 19.33
C VAL A 134 0.07 -0.60 19.31
N GLU A 135 0.73 -1.31 18.39
CA GLU A 135 2.18 -1.22 18.19
C GLU A 135 2.63 0.02 17.41
N GLY A 136 1.68 0.85 16.93
CA GLY A 136 1.97 2.06 16.16
C GLY A 136 2.16 1.82 14.67
N ASN A 137 1.73 0.66 14.14
CA ASN A 137 1.77 0.38 12.71
C ASN A 137 0.46 0.80 12.04
N HIS A 138 0.57 1.44 10.89
CA HIS A 138 -0.59 1.72 10.03
C HIS A 138 -1.08 0.43 9.37
N VAL A 139 -2.39 0.27 9.23
CA VAL A 139 -3.00 -0.89 8.55
C VAL A 139 -3.96 -0.41 7.47
N ARG A 140 -3.71 -0.83 6.23
CA ARG A 140 -4.54 -0.50 5.08
C ARG A 140 -5.06 -1.77 4.40
N LEU A 141 -6.37 -1.82 4.17
CA LEU A 141 -7.05 -2.86 3.41
C LEU A 141 -7.84 -2.24 2.25
N SER A 142 -7.49 -2.60 1.02
CA SER A 142 -8.22 -2.17 -0.18
C SER A 142 -8.67 -3.35 -1.03
N GLY A 143 -9.84 -3.22 -1.65
CA GLY A 143 -10.41 -4.22 -2.54
C GLY A 143 -11.90 -3.99 -2.71
N GLN A 144 -12.54 -4.81 -3.54
CA GLN A 144 -13.98 -4.70 -3.75
C GLN A 144 -14.73 -5.25 -2.54
N ASP A 145 -15.66 -4.47 -2.00
CA ASP A 145 -16.52 -4.83 -0.85
C ASP A 145 -15.78 -5.23 0.45
N VAL A 146 -14.48 -4.89 0.58
CA VAL A 146 -13.64 -5.29 1.72
C VAL A 146 -14.14 -4.78 3.07
N GLU A 147 -14.83 -3.64 3.12
CA GLU A 147 -15.41 -3.08 4.35
C GLU A 147 -16.35 -4.08 5.06
N ARG A 148 -17.17 -4.79 4.27
CA ARG A 148 -18.04 -5.87 4.74
C ARG A 148 -17.35 -7.24 4.64
N GLY A 149 -16.50 -7.40 3.64
CA GLY A 149 -16.02 -8.67 3.11
C GLY A 149 -17.02 -9.26 2.10
N THR A 150 -16.50 -9.82 1.01
CA THR A 150 -17.28 -10.53 -0.02
C THR A 150 -18.23 -11.54 0.61
N PHE A 151 -17.72 -12.33 1.55
CA PHE A 151 -18.43 -13.40 2.25
C PHE A 151 -19.15 -12.93 3.53
N SER A 152 -19.29 -11.61 3.72
CA SER A 152 -19.91 -11.00 4.90
C SER A 152 -19.29 -11.47 6.24
N HIS A 153 -18.00 -11.76 6.23
CA HIS A 153 -17.27 -12.30 7.38
C HIS A 153 -16.53 -11.22 8.17
N ARG A 154 -16.24 -10.06 7.58
CA ARG A 154 -15.33 -9.07 8.14
C ARG A 154 -16.06 -8.01 8.97
N HIS A 155 -16.96 -7.26 8.32
CA HIS A 155 -17.69 -6.14 8.92
C HIS A 155 -16.77 -5.14 9.64
N SER A 156 -15.65 -4.74 9.02
CA SER A 156 -14.78 -3.69 9.58
C SER A 156 -15.50 -2.34 9.65
N VAL A 157 -16.40 -2.07 8.70
CA VAL A 157 -17.30 -0.92 8.72
C VAL A 157 -18.73 -1.42 8.89
N VAL A 158 -19.44 -0.81 9.84
CA VAL A 158 -20.85 -1.06 10.10
C VAL A 158 -21.65 0.18 9.74
N HIS A 159 -22.89 -0.02 9.29
CA HIS A 159 -23.81 1.05 8.93
C HIS A 159 -25.01 1.10 9.87
N ASP A 160 -25.33 2.30 10.35
CA ASP A 160 -26.56 2.57 11.10
C ASP A 160 -27.77 2.42 10.18
N GLN A 161 -28.75 1.61 10.59
CA GLN A 161 -29.95 1.31 9.80
C GLN A 161 -30.95 2.47 9.75
N THR A 162 -30.82 3.45 10.63
CA THR A 162 -31.70 4.62 10.75
C THR A 162 -31.08 5.84 10.08
N THR A 163 -29.80 6.11 10.33
CA THR A 163 -29.11 7.34 9.86
C THR A 163 -28.25 7.11 8.62
N GLY A 164 -27.80 5.87 8.37
CA GLY A 164 -26.84 5.54 7.32
C GLY A 164 -25.38 5.87 7.70
N GLU A 165 -25.14 6.39 8.91
CA GLU A 165 -23.80 6.69 9.40
C GLU A 165 -22.93 5.44 9.46
N LYS A 166 -21.64 5.61 9.14
CA LYS A 166 -20.64 4.55 9.20
C LYS A 166 -19.94 4.57 10.55
N TYR A 167 -19.65 3.40 11.08
CA TYR A 167 -18.81 3.22 12.26
C TYR A 167 -17.78 2.12 12.01
N CYS A 168 -16.51 2.42 12.28
CA CYS A 168 -15.40 1.48 12.21
C CYS A 168 -14.80 1.29 13.61
N PRO A 169 -15.00 0.12 14.26
CA PRO A 169 -14.47 -0.10 15.61
C PRO A 169 -12.94 -0.07 15.69
N LEU A 170 -12.25 -0.36 14.58
CA LEU A 170 -10.78 -0.34 14.50
C LEU A 170 -10.20 1.08 14.58
N ASP A 171 -11.02 2.11 14.39
CA ASP A 171 -10.60 3.51 14.56
C ASP A 171 -10.55 3.92 16.05
N ASN A 172 -11.03 3.05 16.95
CA ASN A 172 -11.24 3.34 18.37
C ASN A 172 -10.51 2.34 19.29
N VAL A 173 -9.35 1.81 18.86
CA VAL A 173 -8.58 0.82 19.63
C VAL A 173 -7.73 1.48 20.72
N ILE A 174 -7.21 2.68 20.45
CA ILE A 174 -6.33 3.43 21.37
C ILE A 174 -6.96 4.79 21.69
N MET A 175 -6.73 5.29 22.90
CA MET A 175 -7.13 6.65 23.25
C MET A 175 -6.35 7.67 22.41
N ASN A 176 -7.07 8.62 21.81
CA ASN A 176 -6.51 9.62 20.86
C ASN A 176 -5.80 8.98 19.66
N GLN A 177 -6.31 7.83 19.18
CA GLN A 177 -5.84 7.21 17.95
C GLN A 177 -6.00 8.20 16.78
N ASP A 178 -4.97 8.29 15.94
CA ASP A 178 -5.05 9.00 14.66
C ASP A 178 -6.02 8.26 13.74
N GLU A 179 -7.01 8.98 13.19
CA GLU A 179 -8.04 8.43 12.31
C GLU A 179 -7.45 7.75 11.07
N GLU A 180 -6.24 8.14 10.66
CA GLU A 180 -5.58 7.55 9.49
C GLU A 180 -4.80 6.26 9.83
N MET A 181 -4.72 5.83 11.10
CA MET A 181 -3.96 4.63 11.47
C MET A 181 -4.55 3.32 10.92
N PHE A 182 -5.87 3.24 10.80
CA PHE A 182 -6.55 2.15 10.13
C PHE A 182 -7.30 2.69 8.92
N THR A 183 -7.15 2.05 7.77
CA THR A 183 -7.90 2.43 6.57
C THR A 183 -8.41 1.18 5.88
N VAL A 184 -9.74 1.04 5.81
CA VAL A 184 -10.39 0.04 4.97
C VAL A 184 -11.18 0.77 3.89
N SER A 185 -10.99 0.38 2.63
CA SER A 185 -11.56 1.11 1.50
C SER A 185 -12.10 0.18 0.43
N ASN A 186 -13.41 0.23 0.22
CA ASN A 186 -14.04 -0.37 -0.95
C ASN A 186 -13.48 0.32 -2.21
N SER A 187 -12.76 -0.44 -3.03
CA SER A 187 -12.16 0.06 -4.26
C SER A 187 -13.19 0.13 -5.39
N SER A 188 -12.83 0.86 -6.46
CA SER A 188 -13.51 0.72 -7.74
C SER A 188 -13.36 -0.71 -8.28
N LEU A 189 -14.24 -1.12 -9.19
CA LEU A 189 -14.19 -2.41 -9.86
C LEU A 189 -13.04 -2.47 -10.90
N SER A 190 -11.81 -2.54 -10.39
CA SER A 190 -10.56 -2.55 -11.16
C SER A 190 -9.44 -3.20 -10.35
N GLU A 191 -8.93 -4.34 -10.80
CA GLU A 191 -7.84 -5.05 -10.15
C GLU A 191 -6.49 -4.44 -10.50
N PHE A 192 -6.24 -4.18 -11.80
CA PHE A 192 -4.95 -3.71 -12.31
C PHE A 192 -4.48 -2.41 -11.65
N ALA A 193 -5.32 -1.38 -11.68
CA ALA A 193 -4.94 -0.06 -11.17
C ALA A 193 -4.88 -0.04 -9.63
N VAL A 194 -5.79 -0.74 -8.96
CA VAL A 194 -5.85 -0.76 -7.49
C VAL A 194 -4.67 -1.56 -6.92
N LEU A 195 -4.37 -2.75 -7.45
CA LEU A 195 -3.19 -3.50 -7.00
C LEU A 195 -1.89 -2.72 -7.27
N GLY A 196 -1.78 -2.03 -8.41
CA GLY A 196 -0.65 -1.15 -8.70
C GLY A 196 -0.52 0.02 -7.72
N PHE A 197 -1.65 0.62 -7.32
CA PHE A 197 -1.70 1.67 -6.31
C PHE A 197 -1.23 1.15 -4.94
N GLU A 198 -1.80 0.04 -4.46
CA GLU A 198 -1.45 -0.54 -3.16
C GLU A 198 0.01 -1.01 -3.12
N LEU A 199 0.53 -1.50 -4.25
CA LEU A 199 1.95 -1.80 -4.38
C LEU A 199 2.82 -0.56 -4.18
N GLY A 200 2.49 0.56 -4.85
CA GLY A 200 3.19 1.83 -4.64
C GLY A 200 3.12 2.30 -3.18
N TYR A 201 1.94 2.23 -2.57
CA TYR A 201 1.73 2.60 -1.16
C TYR A 201 2.61 1.77 -0.22
N SER A 202 2.69 0.46 -0.45
CA SER A 202 3.46 -0.48 0.37
C SER A 202 4.98 -0.30 0.32
N MET A 203 5.50 0.46 -0.65
CA MET A 203 6.94 0.72 -0.78
C MET A 203 7.40 1.92 0.04
N GLU A 204 6.47 2.77 0.49
CA GLU A 204 6.82 4.05 1.11
C GLU A 204 7.17 3.88 2.60
N ASN A 205 6.28 3.27 3.39
CA ASN A 205 6.45 3.14 4.83
C ASN A 205 6.66 1.67 5.26
N PRO A 206 7.82 1.32 5.83
CA PRO A 206 8.07 -0.03 6.34
C PRO A 206 7.20 -0.43 7.54
N ASN A 207 6.69 0.55 8.31
CA ASN A 207 5.87 0.32 9.50
C ASN A 207 4.38 0.39 9.14
N SER A 208 4.01 -0.30 8.07
CA SER A 208 2.65 -0.33 7.56
C SER A 208 2.32 -1.70 6.99
N LEU A 209 1.18 -2.25 7.40
CA LEU A 209 0.60 -3.44 6.78
C LEU A 209 -0.35 -2.98 5.68
N ILE A 210 0.04 -3.20 4.42
CA ILE A 210 -0.78 -2.88 3.26
C ILE A 210 -1.33 -4.17 2.67
N ILE A 211 -2.64 -4.22 2.45
CA ILE A 211 -3.36 -5.41 2.02
C ILE A 211 -4.22 -5.06 0.82
N TRP A 212 -4.12 -5.87 -0.23
CA TRP A 212 -5.07 -5.89 -1.32
C TRP A 212 -5.84 -7.22 -1.32
N GLU A 213 -7.17 -7.15 -1.37
CA GLU A 213 -8.05 -8.32 -1.44
C GLU A 213 -8.79 -8.37 -2.78
N ALA A 214 -8.62 -9.49 -3.50
CA ALA A 214 -9.47 -9.80 -4.65
C ALA A 214 -10.84 -10.30 -4.15
N GLN A 215 -11.92 -9.98 -4.87
CA GLN A 215 -13.25 -10.46 -4.49
C GLN A 215 -13.30 -12.01 -4.47
N PHE A 216 -12.70 -12.62 -5.49
CA PHE A 216 -12.30 -14.03 -5.58
C PHE A 216 -10.90 -14.09 -6.19
N GLY A 217 -10.09 -15.10 -5.83
CA GLY A 217 -8.70 -15.20 -6.28
C GLY A 217 -8.55 -15.27 -7.80
N ASP A 218 -9.56 -15.80 -8.49
CA ASP A 218 -9.63 -15.94 -9.94
C ASP A 218 -9.47 -14.62 -10.71
N PHE A 219 -9.94 -13.51 -10.12
CA PHE A 219 -9.91 -12.18 -10.76
C PHE A 219 -8.54 -11.50 -10.70
N ALA A 220 -7.61 -12.00 -9.89
CA ALA A 220 -6.28 -11.42 -9.76
C ALA A 220 -5.48 -11.44 -11.09
N ASN A 221 -5.86 -12.29 -12.04
CA ASN A 221 -5.29 -12.30 -13.38
C ASN A 221 -5.48 -10.97 -14.14
N GLY A 222 -6.50 -10.16 -13.81
CA GLY A 222 -6.67 -8.81 -14.35
C GLY A 222 -5.49 -7.89 -14.03
N ALA A 223 -4.74 -8.18 -12.97
CA ALA A 223 -3.56 -7.44 -12.53
C ALA A 223 -2.24 -8.19 -12.78
N HIS A 224 -2.20 -9.18 -13.68
CA HIS A 224 -1.02 -10.04 -13.89
C HIS A 224 0.28 -9.27 -14.16
N VAL A 225 0.20 -8.17 -14.91
CA VAL A 225 1.36 -7.30 -15.19
C VAL A 225 1.94 -6.72 -13.89
N ILE A 226 1.10 -6.39 -12.90
CA ILE A 226 1.55 -5.89 -11.60
C ILE A 226 2.26 -7.00 -10.83
N PHE A 227 1.71 -8.22 -10.84
CA PHE A 227 2.36 -9.39 -10.25
C PHE A 227 3.74 -9.65 -10.87
N ASP A 228 3.81 -9.83 -12.18
CA ASP A 228 5.04 -10.23 -12.87
C ASP A 228 6.12 -9.16 -12.85
N ASN A 229 5.74 -7.94 -13.26
CA ASN A 229 6.71 -6.89 -13.52
C ASN A 229 7.05 -6.07 -12.29
N PHE A 230 6.29 -6.17 -11.20
CA PHE A 230 6.55 -5.33 -10.04
C PHE A 230 6.58 -6.12 -8.74
N LEU A 231 5.52 -6.82 -8.36
CA LEU A 231 5.46 -7.51 -7.07
C LEU A 231 6.48 -8.65 -6.98
N ALA A 232 6.57 -9.51 -8.00
CA ALA A 232 7.47 -10.66 -8.00
C ALA A 232 8.93 -10.32 -8.29
N SER A 233 9.21 -9.21 -9.00
CA SER A 233 10.55 -8.90 -9.53
C SER A 233 11.11 -7.54 -9.10
N GLY A 234 10.36 -6.72 -8.38
CA GLY A 234 10.72 -5.34 -8.03
C GLY A 234 11.95 -5.24 -7.13
N GLU A 235 12.08 -6.11 -6.14
CA GLU A 235 13.26 -6.15 -5.26
C GLU A 235 14.52 -6.50 -6.04
N SER A 236 14.44 -7.46 -6.97
CA SER A 236 15.59 -7.91 -7.76
C SER A 236 16.01 -6.89 -8.83
N LYS A 237 15.06 -6.22 -9.49
CA LYS A 237 15.34 -5.29 -10.59
C LYS A 237 15.72 -3.90 -10.11
N TRP A 238 15.09 -3.44 -9.04
CA TRP A 238 15.16 -2.03 -8.62
C TRP A 238 15.46 -1.85 -7.13
N LEU A 239 15.78 -2.93 -6.41
CA LEU A 239 16.03 -2.90 -4.96
C LEU A 239 14.85 -2.31 -4.17
N ARG A 240 13.62 -2.50 -4.67
CA ARG A 240 12.39 -2.02 -4.03
C ARG A 240 11.76 -3.11 -3.19
N GLN A 241 11.81 -2.93 -1.87
CA GLN A 241 11.11 -3.78 -0.92
C GLN A 241 9.64 -3.38 -0.84
N THR A 242 8.78 -4.37 -0.61
CA THR A 242 7.35 -4.20 -0.38
C THR A 242 6.90 -5.24 0.64
N GLY A 243 6.03 -4.81 1.57
CA GLY A 243 5.34 -5.68 2.51
C GLY A 243 3.90 -5.99 2.10
N LEU A 244 3.53 -5.76 0.83
CA LEU A 244 2.16 -5.94 0.35
C LEU A 244 1.67 -7.37 0.57
N VAL A 245 0.52 -7.51 1.23
CA VAL A 245 -0.21 -8.77 1.37
C VAL A 245 -1.30 -8.82 0.30
N VAL A 246 -1.38 -9.95 -0.40
CA VAL A 246 -2.41 -10.21 -1.41
C VAL A 246 -3.31 -11.33 -0.91
N LEU A 247 -4.57 -10.99 -0.61
CA LEU A 247 -5.59 -11.95 -0.21
C LEU A 247 -6.35 -12.43 -1.46
N LEU A 248 -6.20 -13.73 -1.75
CA LEU A 248 -6.83 -14.39 -2.88
C LEU A 248 -7.74 -15.49 -2.35
N PRO A 249 -9.05 -15.23 -2.15
CA PRO A 249 -9.99 -16.26 -1.73
C PRO A 249 -9.94 -17.46 -2.69
N HIS A 250 -9.81 -18.66 -2.13
CA HIS A 250 -9.57 -19.88 -2.88
C HIS A 250 -10.31 -21.07 -2.27
N GLY A 251 -10.93 -21.90 -3.10
CA GLY A 251 -11.63 -23.12 -2.69
C GLY A 251 -12.28 -23.81 -3.89
N TYR A 252 -12.28 -25.15 -3.91
CA TYR A 252 -12.96 -25.95 -4.93
C TYR A 252 -14.37 -26.35 -4.44
N ASP A 253 -15.26 -25.36 -4.36
CA ASP A 253 -16.59 -25.51 -3.74
C ASP A 253 -17.75 -25.66 -4.76
N GLY A 254 -17.42 -25.96 -6.02
CA GLY A 254 -18.41 -26.25 -7.07
C GLY A 254 -19.13 -25.02 -7.64
N GLN A 255 -18.51 -23.84 -7.60
CA GLN A 255 -19.10 -22.59 -8.10
C GLN A 255 -18.63 -22.21 -9.52
N GLY A 256 -17.75 -23.01 -10.14
CA GLY A 256 -17.18 -22.79 -11.46
C GLY A 256 -15.90 -23.60 -11.65
#